data_AF-A0A1J0P8H4-F1
#
_entry.id   AF-A0A1J0P8H4-F1
#
_cell.length_a   1.000
_cell.length_b   1.000
_cell.length_c   1.000
_cell.angle_alpha   90.00
_cell.angle_beta   90.00
_cell.angle_gamma   90.00
#
_symmetry.space_group_name_H-M   'P 1'
#
loop_
_entity.id
_entity.type
_entity.pdbx_description
1 polymer ?
#
loop_
_entity_poly.entity_id
_entity_poly.type
_entity_poly.pdbx_seq_one_letter_code
_entity_poly.pdbx_strand_id
1 'polypeptide(L)'
;MAHVAQAALIMLWAGVFTLFELSVYSADAPLYDQGLILLPHLATQGWGIGSGGSIENTFPLMAIGVIHIVAAGVLAGGAYFHRSRIAPSLAAESGRSGKFDFDWGDPKQLGLILGHHLAILGLGALLLVIKAMAFGGLYDSNIGAVRLVTDPTLDFGTILSYRTHLFDVNNLEDLVGGHVYVAVLLLLGGAWHILVPPFNWVRRTFLFSGDGI
;
A
#
# COMPACT_ATOMS: atom_id res chain seq x y z
N MET A 1 11.32 -13.25 -10.36
CA MET A 1 10.24 -13.45 -11.35
C MET A 1 8.89 -13.65 -10.67
N ALA A 2 8.66 -14.75 -9.94
CA ALA A 2 7.34 -15.13 -9.43
C ALA A 2 6.62 -14.01 -8.63
N HIS A 3 7.31 -13.37 -7.68
CA HIS A 3 6.74 -12.27 -6.89
C HIS A 3 6.28 -11.07 -7.74
N VAL A 4 7.03 -10.71 -8.79
CA VAL A 4 6.64 -9.62 -9.71
C VAL A 4 5.44 -10.02 -10.57
N ALA A 5 5.38 -11.29 -11.00
CA ALA A 5 4.22 -11.81 -11.72
C ALA A 5 2.96 -11.81 -10.83
N GLN A 6 3.10 -12.17 -9.56
CA GLN A 6 2.00 -12.11 -8.59
C GLN A 6 1.55 -10.66 -8.35
N ALA A 7 2.48 -9.71 -8.21
CA ALA A 7 2.14 -8.29 -8.13
C ALA A 7 1.39 -7.81 -9.39
N ALA A 8 1.76 -8.29 -10.58
CA ALA A 8 1.04 -8.00 -11.81
C ALA A 8 -0.40 -8.53 -11.77
N LEU A 9 -0.65 -9.72 -11.22
CA LEU A 9 -1.99 -10.27 -11.06
C LEU A 9 -2.83 -9.46 -10.06
N ILE A 10 -2.23 -9.00 -8.96
CA ILE A 10 -2.91 -8.13 -7.98
C ILE A 10 -3.32 -6.80 -8.64
N MET A 11 -2.40 -6.17 -9.37
CA MET A 11 -2.69 -4.92 -10.10
C MET A 11 -3.74 -5.13 -11.18
N LEU A 12 -3.68 -6.26 -11.91
CA LEU A 12 -4.67 -6.59 -12.93
C LEU A 12 -6.05 -6.78 -12.30
N TRP A 13 -6.14 -7.52 -11.19
CA TRP A 13 -7.38 -7.73 -10.46
C TRP A 13 -7.97 -6.39 -10.01
N ALA A 14 -7.18 -5.55 -9.34
CA ALA A 14 -7.63 -4.25 -8.87
C ALA A 14 -8.17 -3.38 -10.02
N GLY A 15 -7.48 -3.37 -11.16
CA GLY A 15 -7.90 -2.60 -12.32
C GLY A 15 -9.15 -3.14 -13.01
N VAL A 16 -9.13 -4.43 -13.38
CA VAL A 16 -10.23 -5.08 -14.10
C VAL A 16 -11.50 -5.11 -13.26
N PHE A 17 -11.42 -5.46 -11.97
CA PHE A 17 -12.60 -5.51 -11.12
C PHE A 17 -13.16 -4.12 -10.81
N THR A 18 -12.32 -3.06 -10.78
CA THR A 18 -12.84 -1.68 -10.65
C THR A 18 -13.67 -1.30 -11.89
N LEU A 19 -13.19 -1.63 -13.08
CA LEU A 19 -13.93 -1.36 -14.32
C LEU A 19 -15.17 -2.26 -14.47
N PHE A 20 -15.09 -3.51 -14.03
CA PHE A 20 -16.23 -4.42 -13.97
C PHE A 20 -17.32 -3.87 -13.04
N GLU A 21 -16.96 -3.46 -11.82
CA GLU A 21 -17.89 -2.86 -10.88
C GLU A 21 -18.54 -1.60 -11.45
N LEU A 22 -17.78 -0.73 -12.14
CA LEU A 22 -18.35 0.43 -12.84
C LEU A 22 -19.34 0.04 -13.94
N SER A 23 -19.14 -1.10 -14.62
CA SER A 23 -20.03 -1.55 -15.70
C SER A 23 -21.37 -2.10 -15.21
N VAL A 24 -21.44 -2.53 -13.95
CA VAL A 24 -22.66 -3.08 -13.33
C VAL A 24 -23.25 -2.15 -12.26
N TYR A 25 -22.55 -1.06 -11.92
CA TYR A 25 -23.00 -0.05 -10.96
C TYR A 25 -24.30 0.63 -11.43
N SER A 26 -25.25 0.75 -10.51
CA SER A 26 -26.46 1.55 -10.65
C SER A 26 -26.50 2.66 -9.61
N ALA A 27 -26.78 3.88 -10.07
CA ALA A 27 -27.00 5.03 -9.19
C ALA A 27 -28.37 5.01 -8.47
N ASP A 28 -29.28 4.13 -8.89
CA ASP A 28 -30.62 4.02 -8.32
C ASP A 28 -30.66 3.19 -7.01
N ALA A 29 -29.54 2.55 -6.65
CA ALA A 29 -29.43 1.71 -5.46
C ALA A 29 -28.22 2.11 -4.60
N PRO A 30 -28.27 1.87 -3.27
CA PRO A 30 -27.11 2.05 -2.40
C PRO A 30 -25.93 1.17 -2.81
N LEU A 31 -24.70 1.60 -2.53
CA LEU A 31 -23.49 0.84 -2.89
C LEU A 31 -23.43 -0.53 -2.21
N TYR A 32 -23.91 -0.63 -0.97
CA TYR A 32 -23.82 -1.85 -0.16
C TYR A 32 -24.76 -2.97 -0.62
N ASP A 33 -25.82 -2.65 -1.38
CA ASP A 33 -26.80 -3.63 -1.87
C ASP A 33 -26.41 -4.24 -3.23
N GLN A 34 -25.32 -3.76 -3.85
CA GLN A 34 -24.94 -4.10 -5.22
C GLN A 34 -23.77 -5.10 -5.30
N GLY A 35 -23.25 -5.58 -4.17
CA GLY A 35 -22.11 -6.51 -4.14
C GLY A 35 -20.79 -5.88 -4.62
N LEU A 36 -20.65 -4.56 -4.50
CA LEU A 36 -19.46 -3.81 -4.89
C LEU A 36 -18.42 -3.87 -3.77
N ILE A 37 -17.16 -4.10 -4.10
CA ILE A 37 -16.07 -4.13 -3.13
C ILE A 37 -15.02 -3.05 -3.40
N LEU A 38 -14.70 -2.70 -4.64
CA LEU A 38 -13.67 -1.72 -4.97
C LEU A 38 -14.19 -0.28 -5.00
N LEU A 39 -15.38 -0.04 -5.58
CA LEU A 39 -15.94 1.31 -5.63
C LEU A 39 -16.16 1.91 -4.24
N PRO A 40 -16.67 1.16 -3.23
CA PRO A 40 -16.73 1.66 -1.86
C PRO A 40 -15.36 2.04 -1.28
N HIS A 41 -14.29 1.28 -1.57
CA HIS A 41 -12.94 1.63 -1.10
C HIS A 41 -12.39 2.91 -1.75
N LEU A 42 -12.74 3.19 -3.00
CA LEU A 42 -12.36 4.45 -3.66
C LEU A 42 -13.22 5.62 -3.16
N ALA A 43 -14.50 5.36 -2.87
CA ALA A 43 -15.42 6.32 -2.31
C ALA A 43 -14.98 6.78 -0.90
N THR A 44 -14.51 5.88 -0.03
CA THR A 44 -13.99 6.28 1.29
C THR A 44 -12.76 7.19 1.19
N GLN A 45 -11.96 7.03 0.13
CA GLN A 45 -10.84 7.94 -0.18
C GLN A 45 -11.27 9.28 -0.80
N GLY A 46 -12.57 9.51 -0.99
CA GLY A 46 -13.12 10.74 -1.55
C GLY A 46 -13.05 10.81 -3.08
N TRP A 47 -12.83 9.70 -3.78
CA TRP A 47 -12.81 9.70 -5.25
C TRP A 47 -14.22 9.59 -5.81
N GLY A 48 -14.64 10.58 -6.60
CA GLY A 48 -15.89 10.53 -7.36
C GLY A 48 -17.18 10.60 -6.52
N ILE A 49 -17.06 10.61 -5.19
CA ILE A 49 -18.16 10.71 -4.23
C ILE A 49 -18.41 12.19 -3.87
N GLY A 50 -19.69 12.55 -3.76
CA GLY A 50 -20.10 13.88 -3.34
C GLY A 50 -20.88 13.90 -2.03
N SER A 51 -21.72 14.91 -1.86
CA SER A 51 -22.51 15.08 -0.64
C SER A 51 -23.61 14.02 -0.55
N GLY A 52 -23.86 13.49 0.65
CA GLY A 52 -24.83 12.42 0.87
C GLY A 52 -24.34 11.02 0.47
N GLY A 53 -23.09 10.89 0.04
CA GLY A 53 -22.44 9.60 -0.21
C GLY A 53 -22.74 8.96 -1.58
N SER A 54 -23.32 9.71 -2.51
CA SER A 54 -23.54 9.28 -3.89
C SER A 54 -22.28 9.43 -4.75
N ILE A 55 -22.08 8.52 -5.71
CA ILE A 55 -21.05 8.69 -6.74
C ILE A 55 -21.57 9.70 -7.77
N GLU A 56 -20.98 10.89 -7.78
CA GLU A 56 -21.33 11.99 -8.68
C GLU A 56 -20.44 12.02 -9.93
N ASN A 57 -19.21 11.48 -9.84
CA ASN A 57 -18.26 11.47 -10.95
C ASN A 57 -17.52 10.14 -11.03
N THR A 58 -17.80 9.36 -12.08
CA THR A 58 -17.18 8.04 -12.31
C THR A 58 -15.80 8.11 -12.96
N PHE A 59 -15.39 9.26 -13.49
CA PHE A 59 -14.12 9.39 -14.22
C PHE A 59 -12.89 9.05 -13.36
N PRO A 60 -12.72 9.56 -12.12
CA PRO A 60 -11.61 9.18 -11.26
C PRO A 60 -11.55 7.67 -10.99
N LEU A 61 -12.71 7.03 -10.80
CA LEU A 61 -12.82 5.60 -10.54
C LEU A 61 -12.36 4.79 -11.77
N MET A 62 -12.81 5.18 -12.96
CA MET A 62 -12.37 4.60 -14.22
C MET A 62 -10.86 4.82 -14.42
N ALA A 63 -10.36 6.03 -14.20
CA ALA A 63 -8.95 6.36 -14.37
C ALA A 63 -8.06 5.50 -13.45
N ILE A 64 -8.45 5.33 -12.18
CA ILE A 64 -7.76 4.45 -11.23
C ILE A 64 -7.76 3.00 -11.74
N GLY A 65 -8.89 2.48 -12.20
CA GLY A 65 -8.97 1.15 -12.81
C GLY A 65 -8.01 0.97 -13.98
N VAL A 66 -7.99 1.93 -14.91
CA VAL A 66 -7.10 1.92 -16.09
C VAL A 66 -5.62 2.02 -15.69
N ILE A 67 -5.27 2.89 -14.73
CA ILE A 67 -3.90 3.01 -14.21
C ILE A 67 -3.40 1.66 -13.67
N HIS A 68 -4.25 0.94 -12.93
CA HIS A 68 -3.90 -0.38 -12.40
C HIS A 68 -3.69 -1.42 -13.50
N ILE A 69 -4.51 -1.43 -14.56
CA ILE A 69 -4.34 -2.31 -15.73
C ILE A 69 -3.02 -2.02 -16.46
N VAL A 70 -2.71 -0.74 -16.70
CA VAL A 70 -1.45 -0.35 -17.35
C VAL A 70 -0.26 -0.77 -16.49
N ALA A 71 -0.29 -0.52 -15.19
CA ALA A 71 0.74 -0.95 -14.26
C ALA A 71 0.92 -2.47 -14.24
N ALA A 72 -0.17 -3.23 -14.30
CA ALA A 72 -0.14 -4.70 -14.42
C ALA A 72 0.61 -5.15 -15.68
N GLY A 73 0.38 -4.49 -16.82
CA GLY A 73 1.11 -4.76 -18.06
C GLY A 73 2.62 -4.52 -17.93
N VAL A 74 3.02 -3.42 -17.30
CA VAL A 74 4.44 -3.12 -17.03
C VAL A 74 5.07 -4.19 -16.13
N LEU A 75 4.39 -4.57 -15.04
CA LEU A 75 4.88 -5.59 -14.12
C LEU A 75 4.97 -6.98 -14.77
N ALA A 76 3.97 -7.36 -15.59
CA ALA A 76 4.01 -8.59 -16.35
C ALA A 76 5.17 -8.61 -17.35
N GLY A 77 5.42 -7.49 -18.03
CA GLY A 77 6.60 -7.29 -18.88
C GLY A 77 7.91 -7.45 -18.10
N GLY A 78 8.00 -6.86 -16.91
CA GLY A 78 9.14 -7.04 -16.00
C GLY A 78 9.34 -8.50 -15.57
N ALA A 79 8.27 -9.21 -15.22
CA ALA A 79 8.33 -10.62 -14.88
C ALA A 79 8.81 -11.48 -16.07
N TYR A 80 8.30 -11.22 -17.27
CA TYR A 80 8.76 -11.88 -18.50
C TYR A 80 10.24 -11.58 -18.78
N PHE A 81 10.68 -10.33 -18.59
CA PHE A 81 12.08 -9.93 -18.72
C PHE A 81 12.97 -10.71 -17.76
N HIS A 82 12.61 -10.78 -16.47
CA HIS A 82 13.33 -11.58 -15.47
C HIS A 82 13.41 -13.07 -15.83
N ARG A 83 12.43 -13.62 -16.54
CA ARG A 83 12.43 -15.02 -16.96
C ARG A 83 13.28 -15.28 -18.21
N SER A 84 13.29 -14.32 -19.15
CA SER A 84 13.82 -14.53 -20.50
C SER A 84 15.20 -13.90 -20.75
N ARG A 85 15.57 -12.88 -19.97
CA ARG A 85 16.79 -12.09 -20.20
C ARG A 85 17.79 -12.12 -19.06
N ILE A 86 17.38 -12.56 -17.88
CA ILE A 86 18.21 -12.64 -16.68
C ILE A 86 18.51 -14.10 -16.37
N ALA A 87 19.75 -14.41 -15.98
CA ALA A 87 20.14 -15.75 -15.58
C ALA A 87 19.29 -16.24 -14.38
N PRO A 88 19.09 -17.57 -14.25
CA PRO A 88 18.33 -18.13 -13.13
C PRO A 88 18.89 -17.80 -11.74
N SER A 89 20.21 -17.56 -11.66
CA SER A 89 20.90 -17.07 -10.47
C SER A 89 21.64 -15.79 -10.82
N LEU A 90 21.48 -14.77 -9.98
CA LEU A 90 22.15 -13.49 -10.14
C LEU A 90 23.63 -13.56 -9.75
N ALA A 91 24.07 -14.61 -9.05
CA ALA A 91 25.49 -14.88 -8.80
C ALA A 91 26.29 -15.07 -10.10
N ALA A 92 25.62 -15.53 -11.17
CA ALA A 92 26.21 -15.68 -12.50
C ALA A 92 26.15 -14.39 -13.34
N GLU A 93 25.47 -13.35 -12.86
CA GLU A 93 25.32 -12.08 -13.55
C GLU A 93 26.48 -11.11 -13.22
N SER A 94 26.93 -10.34 -14.21
CA SER A 94 27.95 -9.31 -14.02
C SER A 94 27.35 -7.90 -13.93
N GLY A 95 28.09 -6.97 -13.34
CA GLY A 95 27.69 -5.57 -13.27
C GLY A 95 26.64 -5.28 -12.20
N ARG A 96 25.56 -4.57 -12.55
CA ARG A 96 24.58 -4.04 -11.58
C ARG A 96 23.55 -5.10 -11.13
N SER A 97 23.19 -6.04 -12.00
CA SER A 97 22.26 -7.14 -11.68
C SER A 97 22.82 -8.07 -10.62
N GLY A 98 24.11 -8.42 -10.69
CA GLY A 98 24.77 -9.24 -9.68
C GLY A 98 24.78 -8.64 -8.26
N LYS A 99 24.63 -7.31 -8.12
CA LYS A 99 24.49 -6.65 -6.80
C LYS A 99 23.17 -6.97 -6.09
N PHE A 100 22.20 -7.52 -6.80
CA PHE A 100 20.90 -7.93 -6.26
C PHE A 100 20.80 -9.43 -5.99
N ASP A 101 21.86 -10.22 -6.27
CA ASP A 101 21.94 -11.61 -5.84
C ASP A 101 21.95 -11.69 -4.32
N PHE A 102 21.13 -12.56 -3.73
CA PHE A 102 21.06 -12.73 -2.28
C PHE A 102 20.99 -14.19 -1.87
N ASP A 103 21.49 -14.46 -0.67
CA ASP A 103 21.39 -15.76 -0.01
C ASP A 103 20.51 -15.66 1.25
N TRP A 104 19.69 -16.69 1.48
CA TRP A 104 18.82 -16.75 2.65
C TRP A 104 19.58 -16.82 3.98
N GLY A 105 20.84 -17.27 3.95
CA GLY A 105 21.75 -17.29 5.09
C GLY A 105 22.53 -15.99 5.31
N ASP A 106 22.35 -14.94 4.47
CA ASP A 106 22.94 -13.62 4.68
C ASP A 106 21.96 -12.66 5.38
N PRO A 107 21.97 -12.59 6.73
CA PRO A 107 21.07 -11.71 7.49
C PRO A 107 21.31 -10.22 7.21
N LYS A 108 22.51 -9.83 6.78
CA LYS A 108 22.81 -8.43 6.48
C LYS A 108 22.10 -8.02 5.19
N GLN A 109 22.17 -8.86 4.17
CA GLN A 109 21.50 -8.59 2.91
C GLN A 109 19.98 -8.65 3.02
N LEU A 110 19.45 -9.61 3.78
CA LEU A 110 18.02 -9.69 4.09
C LEU A 110 17.53 -8.44 4.83
N GLY A 111 18.33 -7.91 5.77
CA GLY A 111 18.04 -6.64 6.45
C GLY A 111 17.96 -5.45 5.48
N LEU A 112 18.87 -5.38 4.50
CA LEU A 112 18.82 -4.36 3.44
C LEU A 112 17.53 -4.46 2.62
N ILE A 113 17.13 -5.66 2.22
CA ILE A 113 15.88 -5.88 1.46
C ILE A 113 14.67 -5.44 2.29
N LEU A 114 14.59 -5.89 3.55
CA LEU A 114 13.53 -5.50 4.49
C LEU A 114 13.44 -3.98 4.64
N GLY A 115 14.56 -3.31 4.88
CA GLY A 115 14.57 -1.87 5.11
C GLY A 115 14.05 -1.05 3.92
N HIS A 116 14.34 -1.47 2.69
CA HIS A 116 13.76 -0.83 1.50
C HIS A 116 12.25 -1.05 1.39
N HIS A 117 11.74 -2.25 1.72
CA HIS A 117 10.30 -2.51 1.72
C HIS A 117 9.59 -1.69 2.80
N LEU A 118 10.15 -1.59 4.01
CA LEU A 118 9.62 -0.72 5.07
C LEU A 118 9.56 0.73 4.62
N ALA A 119 10.60 1.23 3.94
CA ALA A 119 10.59 2.58 3.41
C ALA A 119 9.47 2.80 2.37
N ILE A 120 9.26 1.84 1.46
CA ILE A 120 8.17 1.91 0.47
C ILE A 120 6.80 1.88 1.14
N LEU A 121 6.61 1.04 2.17
CA LEU A 121 5.36 1.00 2.94
C LEU A 121 5.13 2.31 3.71
N GLY A 122 6.18 2.91 4.27
CA GLY A 122 6.11 4.22 4.93
C GLY A 122 5.71 5.34 3.97
N LEU A 123 6.24 5.33 2.75
CA LEU A 123 5.80 6.24 1.68
C LEU A 123 4.33 5.98 1.30
N GLY A 124 3.89 4.72 1.26
CA GLY A 124 2.49 4.36 1.03
C GLY A 124 1.54 4.93 2.08
N ALA A 125 1.88 4.81 3.37
CA ALA A 125 1.11 5.43 4.46
C ALA A 125 1.08 6.96 4.33
N LEU A 126 2.21 7.57 3.95
CA LEU A 126 2.30 9.01 3.72
C LEU A 126 1.43 9.49 2.56
N LEU A 127 1.27 8.68 1.50
CA LEU A 127 0.35 9.01 0.39
C LEU A 127 -1.10 9.15 0.86
N LEU A 128 -1.55 8.36 1.83
CA LEU A 128 -2.89 8.52 2.42
C LEU A 128 -2.99 9.84 3.21
N VAL A 129 -1.97 10.18 3.99
CA VAL A 129 -1.91 11.45 4.72
C VAL A 129 -1.97 12.63 3.74
N ILE A 130 -1.16 12.58 2.69
CA ILE A 130 -1.14 13.60 1.62
C ILE A 130 -2.52 13.68 0.94
N LYS A 131 -3.17 12.55 0.65
CA LYS A 131 -4.51 12.51 0.09
C LYS A 131 -5.53 13.24 0.98
N ALA A 132 -5.49 12.95 2.28
CA ALA A 132 -6.43 13.50 3.25
C ALA A 132 -6.21 15.00 3.52
N MET A 133 -4.96 15.46 3.55
CA MET A 133 -4.62 16.83 3.94
C MET A 133 -4.52 17.80 2.77
N ALA A 134 -4.14 17.32 1.58
CA ALA A 134 -3.79 18.20 0.45
C ALA A 134 -4.49 17.87 -0.88
N PHE A 135 -4.91 16.62 -1.11
CA PHE A 135 -5.52 16.21 -2.40
C PHE A 135 -6.99 15.86 -2.26
N GLY A 136 -7.80 16.88 -1.97
CA GLY A 136 -9.26 16.78 -1.98
C GLY A 136 -9.90 16.14 -0.75
N GLY A 137 -9.14 15.46 0.12
CA GLY A 137 -9.66 14.99 1.41
C GLY A 137 -10.13 13.54 1.43
N LEU A 138 -10.82 13.15 2.50
CA LEU A 138 -11.44 11.84 2.67
C LEU A 138 -12.95 12.01 2.89
N TYR A 139 -13.73 10.97 2.62
CA TYR A 139 -15.15 10.98 2.93
C TYR A 139 -15.37 10.84 4.43
N ASP A 140 -16.09 11.78 5.04
CA ASP A 140 -16.47 11.75 6.44
C ASP A 140 -17.96 11.41 6.57
N SER A 141 -18.26 10.24 7.15
CA SER A 141 -19.62 9.76 7.35
C SER A 141 -20.40 10.55 8.40
N ASN A 142 -19.73 11.24 9.34
CA ASN A 142 -20.40 12.03 10.36
C ASN A 142 -21.07 13.28 9.77
N ILE A 143 -20.51 13.82 8.69
CA ILE A 143 -21.07 14.98 7.97
C ILE A 143 -21.62 14.63 6.57
N GLY A 144 -21.39 13.40 6.10
CA GLY A 144 -21.86 12.91 4.81
C GLY A 144 -21.20 13.58 3.61
N ALA A 145 -19.94 14.01 3.70
CA ALA A 145 -19.25 14.73 2.65
C ALA A 145 -17.73 14.47 2.66
N VAL A 146 -17.08 14.71 1.52
CA VAL A 146 -15.62 14.73 1.43
C VAL A 146 -15.10 16.02 2.06
N ARG A 147 -14.12 15.91 2.96
CA ARG A 147 -13.45 17.06 3.56
C ARG A 147 -11.94 16.88 3.68
N LEU A 148 -11.24 18.00 3.63
CA LEU A 148 -9.83 18.05 4.01
C LEU A 148 -9.69 17.84 5.52
N VAL A 149 -8.66 17.10 5.91
CA VAL A 149 -8.25 16.95 7.31
C VAL A 149 -7.12 17.94 7.55
N THR A 150 -7.42 19.07 8.19
CA THR A 150 -6.44 20.15 8.41
C THR A 150 -5.61 19.95 9.67
N ASP A 151 -6.20 19.33 10.69
CA ASP A 151 -5.63 19.24 12.04
C ASP A 151 -5.58 17.77 12.50
N PRO A 152 -4.71 16.93 11.91
CA PRO A 152 -4.58 15.53 12.32
C PRO A 152 -4.08 15.42 13.76
N THR A 153 -4.54 14.40 14.48
CA THR A 153 -4.16 14.18 15.89
C THR A 153 -2.70 13.75 15.99
N LEU A 154 -1.84 14.64 16.49
CA LEU A 154 -0.42 14.38 16.76
C LEU A 154 -0.13 14.20 18.26
N ASP A 155 -1.16 14.11 19.10
CA ASP A 155 -0.99 13.74 20.50
C ASP A 155 -0.68 12.24 20.63
N PHE A 156 0.53 11.93 21.08
CA PHE A 156 1.00 10.55 21.20
C PHE A 156 0.17 9.74 22.20
N GLY A 157 -0.34 10.38 23.27
CA GLY A 157 -1.15 9.71 24.28
C GLY A 157 -2.45 9.16 23.69
N THR A 158 -3.14 10.00 22.93
CA THR A 158 -4.37 9.66 22.20
C THR A 158 -4.11 8.52 21.21
N ILE A 159 -3.12 8.66 20.31
CA ILE A 159 -2.84 7.64 19.30
C ILE A 159 -2.42 6.31 19.94
N LEU A 160 -1.60 6.33 21.01
CA LEU A 160 -1.17 5.12 21.70
C LEU A 160 -2.31 4.41 22.44
N SER A 161 -3.33 5.15 22.90
CA SER A 161 -4.47 4.59 23.62
C SER A 161 -5.22 3.54 22.80
N TYR A 162 -5.35 3.78 21.49
CA TYR A 162 -6.05 2.90 20.54
C TYR A 162 -5.48 1.48 20.47
N ARG A 163 -4.25 1.21 20.92
CA ARG A 163 -3.66 -0.15 20.97
C ARG A 163 -4.58 -1.20 21.59
N THR A 164 -5.45 -0.80 22.52
CA THR A 164 -6.38 -1.70 23.22
C THR A 164 -7.79 -1.73 22.62
N HIS A 165 -8.11 -0.80 21.71
CA HIS A 165 -9.43 -0.59 21.16
C HIS A 165 -9.34 -0.02 19.72
N LEU A 166 -8.58 -0.71 18.85
CA LEU A 166 -8.25 -0.20 17.51
C LEU A 166 -9.47 0.07 16.62
N PHE A 167 -10.60 -0.60 16.87
CA PHE A 167 -11.82 -0.49 16.07
C PHE A 167 -12.73 0.68 16.48
N ASP A 168 -12.37 1.40 17.53
CA ASP A 168 -13.19 2.50 18.07
C ASP A 168 -12.85 3.86 17.44
N VAL A 169 -11.90 3.92 16.50
CA VAL A 169 -11.56 5.13 15.75
C VAL A 169 -12.79 5.62 15.00
N ASN A 170 -13.29 6.81 15.36
CA ASN A 170 -14.57 7.35 14.90
C ASN A 170 -14.48 8.73 14.24
N ASN A 171 -13.26 9.24 14.03
CA ASN A 171 -12.99 10.52 13.39
C ASN A 171 -11.77 10.42 12.45
N LEU A 172 -11.68 11.35 11.49
CA LEU A 172 -10.63 11.32 10.48
C LEU A 172 -9.30 11.87 11.00
N GLU A 173 -9.33 12.76 11.98
CA GLU A 173 -8.14 13.37 12.58
C GLU A 173 -7.23 12.31 13.21
N ASP A 174 -7.81 11.37 13.95
CA ASP A 174 -7.11 10.24 14.55
C ASP A 174 -6.66 9.22 13.50
N LEU A 175 -7.50 8.96 12.48
CA LEU A 175 -7.14 8.08 11.37
C LEU A 175 -5.92 8.59 10.61
N VAL A 176 -5.92 9.88 10.24
CA VAL A 176 -4.80 10.51 9.53
C VAL A 176 -3.59 10.65 10.44
N GLY A 177 -3.79 11.09 11.70
CA GLY A 177 -2.72 11.18 12.70
C GLY A 177 -2.02 9.85 12.96
N GLY A 178 -2.77 8.75 13.09
CA GLY A 178 -2.23 7.40 13.19
C GLY A 178 -1.37 7.02 11.98
N HIS A 179 -1.80 7.36 10.77
CA HIS A 179 -1.01 7.11 9.56
C HIS A 179 0.27 7.97 9.48
N VAL A 180 0.28 9.17 10.05
CA VAL A 180 1.52 9.95 10.22
C VAL A 180 2.52 9.18 11.09
N TYR A 181 2.07 8.66 12.24
CA TYR A 181 2.94 7.85 13.12
C TYR A 181 3.45 6.59 12.42
N VAL A 182 2.58 5.86 11.71
CA VAL A 182 2.97 4.66 10.95
C VAL A 182 3.98 5.01 9.85
N ALA A 183 3.75 6.09 9.10
CA ALA A 183 4.67 6.53 8.05
C ALA A 183 6.06 6.85 8.62
N VAL A 184 6.12 7.63 9.71
CA VAL A 184 7.39 7.98 10.38
C VAL A 184 8.07 6.72 10.91
N LEU A 185 7.34 5.83 11.59
CA LEU A 185 7.88 4.60 12.15
C LEU A 185 8.48 3.69 11.07
N LEU A 186 7.76 3.50 9.95
CA LEU A 186 8.21 2.66 8.84
C LEU A 186 9.40 3.28 8.09
N LEU A 187 9.43 4.61 7.91
CA LEU A 187 10.56 5.29 7.27
C LEU A 187 11.82 5.24 8.13
N LEU A 188 11.70 5.55 9.44
CA LEU A 188 12.82 5.46 10.36
C LEU A 188 13.28 4.01 10.57
N GLY A 189 12.34 3.07 10.69
CA GLY A 189 12.63 1.63 10.76
C GLY A 189 13.28 1.12 9.48
N GLY A 190 12.82 1.56 8.32
CA GLY A 190 13.44 1.24 7.02
C GLY A 190 14.87 1.74 6.92
N ALA A 191 15.12 3.00 7.27
CA ALA A 191 16.47 3.57 7.32
C ALA A 191 17.36 2.82 8.32
N TRP A 192 16.83 2.49 9.50
CA TRP A 192 17.54 1.70 10.51
C TRP A 192 17.95 0.32 9.98
N HIS A 193 17.02 -0.43 9.37
CA HIS A 193 17.30 -1.76 8.83
C HIS A 193 18.26 -1.75 7.62
N ILE A 194 18.33 -0.64 6.88
CA ILE A 194 19.33 -0.44 5.82
C ILE A 194 20.73 -0.23 6.42
N LEU A 195 20.83 0.56 7.50
CA LEU A 195 22.10 1.01 8.05
C LEU A 195 22.69 0.04 9.07
N VAL A 196 21.86 -0.70 9.80
CA VAL A 196 22.28 -1.53 10.95
C VAL A 196 22.02 -3.01 10.64
N PRO A 197 23.06 -3.85 10.57
CA PRO A 197 22.88 -5.29 10.38
C PRO A 197 22.25 -5.93 11.64
N PRO A 198 21.59 -7.10 11.51
CA PRO A 198 20.96 -7.76 12.65
C PRO A 198 21.93 -8.03 13.81
N PHE A 199 21.50 -7.69 15.01
CA PHE A 199 22.27 -7.90 16.23
C PHE A 199 22.58 -9.38 16.46
N ASN A 200 23.65 -9.65 17.22
CA ASN A 200 24.08 -11.02 17.53
C ASN A 200 22.98 -11.86 18.18
N TRP A 201 22.16 -11.28 19.06
CA TRP A 201 21.08 -12.01 19.73
C TRP A 201 19.97 -12.41 18.75
N VAL A 202 19.65 -11.57 17.77
CA VAL A 202 18.69 -11.89 16.69
C VAL A 202 19.21 -13.07 15.88
N ARG A 203 20.48 -13.00 15.46
CA ARG A 203 21.16 -14.07 14.70
C ARG A 203 21.24 -15.41 15.43
N ARG A 204 21.19 -15.40 16.76
CA ARG A 204 21.18 -16.62 17.60
C ARG A 204 19.79 -17.19 17.85
N THR A 205 18.75 -16.35 17.72
CA THR A 205 17.37 -16.70 18.08
C THR A 205 16.56 -17.14 16.87
N PHE A 206 16.77 -16.47 15.73
CA PHE A 206 16.01 -16.72 14.50
C PHE A 206 16.81 -17.57 13.50
N LEU A 207 16.09 -18.43 12.78
CA LEU A 207 16.64 -19.21 11.67
C LEU A 207 16.58 -18.38 10.38
N PHE A 208 17.72 -18.21 9.72
CA PHE A 208 17.83 -17.54 8.43
C PHE A 208 17.86 -18.59 7.32
N SER A 209 16.68 -18.93 6.81
CA SER A 209 16.47 -19.86 5.70
C SER A 209 15.23 -19.44 4.90
N GLY A 210 15.08 -19.94 3.68
CA GLY A 210 13.92 -19.61 2.84
C GLY A 210 12.57 -20.05 3.43
N ASP A 211 12.54 -21.09 4.27
CA ASP A 211 11.32 -21.51 4.98
C ASP A 211 11.13 -20.77 6.32
N GLY A 212 12.20 -20.17 6.85
CA GLY A 212 12.19 -19.45 8.13
C GLY A 212 11.77 -17.98 8.02
N ILE A 213 11.64 -17.45 6.80
CA ILE A 213 11.38 -16.04 6.47
C ILE A 213 10.23 -15.98 5.45
#